data_AF-A0A444VR84-F1
#
_entry.id   AF-A0A444VR84-F1
#
_cell.length_a   1.000
_cell.length_b   1.000
_cell.length_c   1.000
_cell.angle_alpha   90.00
_cell.angle_beta   90.00
_cell.angle_gamma   90.00
#
_symmetry.space_group_name_H-M   'P 1'
#
loop_
_entity.id
_entity.type
_entity.pdbx_description
1 polymer ?
#
loop_
_entity_poly.entity_id
_entity_poly.type
_entity_poly.pdbx_seq_one_letter_code
_entity_poly.pdbx_strand_id
1 'polypeptide(L)'
;MRNPFKLKKNKSFSYSPRYYKGEGNPYKIEHKLDKFRSTAHTQRGLLNKIGSAKEDLKMEGDKNMKLRFLVIVAILVLLFLFVIDFDLSIFLNP
;
A
#
# COMPACT_ATOMS: atom_id res chain seq x y z
N MET A 1 -26.94 -4.78 -7.31
CA MET A 1 -27.33 -3.35 -7.50
C MET A 1 -26.09 -2.51 -7.78
N ARG A 2 -26.13 -1.62 -8.78
CA ARG A 2 -25.01 -0.71 -9.09
C ARG A 2 -25.03 0.46 -8.11
N ASN A 3 -23.92 0.66 -7.39
CA ASN A 3 -23.80 1.77 -6.42
C ASN A 3 -23.72 3.11 -7.19
N PRO A 4 -24.68 4.04 -7.01
CA PRO A 4 -24.79 5.27 -7.83
C PRO A 4 -23.60 6.22 -7.66
N PHE A 5 -22.86 6.13 -6.55
CA PHE A 5 -21.66 6.93 -6.29
C PHE A 5 -20.36 6.34 -6.86
N LYS A 6 -20.41 5.19 -7.54
CA LYS A 6 -19.20 4.50 -8.02
C LYS A 6 -18.88 4.91 -9.46
N LEU A 7 -17.86 5.76 -9.62
CA LEU A 7 -17.29 6.05 -10.94
C LEU A 7 -16.82 4.78 -11.65
N LYS A 8 -17.09 4.73 -12.96
CA LYS A 8 -16.64 3.65 -13.84
C LYS A 8 -15.12 3.72 -14.00
N LYS A 9 -14.45 2.57 -13.92
CA LYS A 9 -13.01 2.47 -14.21
C LYS A 9 -12.76 2.59 -15.72
N ASN A 10 -11.53 2.93 -16.11
CA ASN A 10 -11.17 2.91 -17.54
C ASN A 10 -11.37 1.49 -18.12
N LYS A 11 -11.64 1.39 -19.42
CA LYS A 11 -11.67 0.10 -20.11
C LYS A 11 -10.23 -0.27 -20.49
N SER A 12 -9.75 -1.40 -19.98
CA SER A 12 -8.49 -2.01 -20.42
C SER A 12 -8.79 -3.06 -21.50
N PHE A 13 -8.02 -3.05 -22.59
CA PHE A 13 -8.11 -4.06 -23.65
C PHE A 13 -6.88 -4.97 -23.62
N SER A 14 -7.10 -6.28 -23.48
CA SER A 14 -6.05 -7.30 -23.55
C SER A 14 -5.80 -7.67 -25.01
N TYR A 15 -4.90 -6.96 -25.68
CA TYR A 15 -4.47 -7.30 -27.04
C TYR A 15 -3.23 -8.19 -26.99
N SER A 16 -3.30 -9.36 -27.65
CA SER A 16 -2.18 -10.28 -27.80
C SER A 16 -1.74 -10.31 -29.28
N PRO A 17 -0.67 -9.61 -29.66
CA PRO A 17 -0.14 -9.64 -31.02
C PRO A 17 0.43 -11.02 -31.40
N ARG A 18 0.14 -11.47 -32.63
CA ARG A 18 0.52 -12.80 -33.15
C ARG A 18 2.04 -13.03 -33.27
N TYR A 19 2.83 -11.98 -33.48
CA TYR A 19 4.28 -12.09 -33.75
C TYR A 19 5.18 -11.48 -32.69
N TYR A 20 4.61 -10.92 -31.62
CA TYR A 20 5.41 -10.33 -30.53
C TYR A 20 5.88 -11.44 -29.60
N LYS A 21 7.18 -11.45 -29.28
CA LYS A 21 7.81 -12.44 -28.39
C LYS A 21 8.13 -11.88 -27.00
N GLY A 22 7.68 -10.66 -26.69
CA GLY A 22 7.87 -10.04 -25.38
C GLY A 22 6.68 -10.25 -24.46
N GLU A 23 6.82 -9.86 -23.20
CA GLU A 23 5.73 -9.86 -22.24
C GLU A 23 4.87 -8.58 -22.38
N GLY A 24 3.55 -8.74 -22.42
CA GLY A 24 2.59 -7.63 -22.43
C GLY A 24 2.14 -7.16 -23.83
N ASN A 25 1.34 -6.09 -23.84
CA ASN A 25 0.82 -5.49 -25.08
C ASN A 25 1.75 -4.34 -25.53
N PRO A 26 2.42 -4.44 -26.71
CA PRO A 26 3.33 -3.41 -27.21
C PRO A 26 2.63 -2.09 -27.56
N TYR A 27 1.30 -2.10 -27.70
CA TYR A 27 0.48 -0.92 -27.99
C TYR A 27 -0.18 -0.33 -26.73
N LYS A 28 0.22 -0.78 -25.54
CA LYS A 28 -0.31 -0.24 -24.29
C LYS A 28 0.20 1.18 -24.10
N ILE A 29 -0.71 2.15 -24.13
CA ILE A 29 -0.41 3.55 -23.80
C ILE A 29 -0.24 3.63 -22.28
N GLU A 30 1.00 3.55 -21.81
CA GLU A 30 1.37 3.73 -20.40
C GLU A 30 2.54 4.72 -20.29
N HIS A 31 2.57 5.49 -19.21
CA HIS A 31 3.70 6.36 -18.93
C HIS A 31 4.90 5.53 -18.46
N LYS A 32 6.13 5.96 -18.77
CA LYS A 32 7.36 5.24 -18.37
C LYS A 32 7.45 5.01 -16.87
N LEU A 33 6.88 5.92 -16.08
CA LEU A 33 6.86 5.86 -14.62
C LEU A 33 5.70 5.05 -14.04
N ASP A 34 4.71 4.65 -14.85
CA ASP A 34 3.54 3.91 -14.36
C ASP A 34 3.95 2.55 -13.78
N LYS A 35 5.01 1.94 -14.31
CA LYS A 35 5.57 0.66 -13.82
C LYS A 35 6.13 0.74 -12.40
N PHE A 36 6.56 1.93 -11.97
CA PHE A 36 7.16 2.16 -10.66
C PHE A 36 6.16 2.74 -9.64
N ARG A 37 4.91 2.97 -10.07
CA ARG A 37 3.92 3.68 -9.26
C ARG A 37 2.99 2.69 -8.54
N SER A 38 3.36 2.32 -7.32
CA SER A 38 2.52 1.49 -6.43
C SER A 38 1.19 2.15 -6.06
N THR A 39 1.11 3.49 -6.09
CA THR A 39 -0.06 4.27 -5.65
C THR A 39 -1.10 4.55 -6.75
N ALA A 40 -0.80 4.29 -8.03
CA ALA A 40 -1.66 4.66 -9.16
C ALA A 40 -2.95 3.84 -9.24
N HIS A 41 -2.92 2.61 -8.74
CA HIS A 41 -4.09 1.75 -8.66
C HIS A 41 -4.52 1.64 -7.20
N THR A 42 -5.26 2.65 -6.73
CA THR A 42 -5.80 2.66 -5.38
C THR A 42 -6.67 1.42 -5.18
N GLN A 43 -6.16 0.43 -4.44
CA GLN A 43 -6.97 -0.71 -4.05
C GLN A 43 -8.02 -0.22 -3.03
N ARG A 44 -9.30 -0.22 -3.43
CA ARG A 44 -10.41 0.11 -2.53
C ARG A 44 -10.61 -1.04 -1.53
N GLY A 45 -10.83 -0.70 -0.26
CA GLY A 45 -11.10 -1.67 0.82
C GLY A 45 -10.03 -1.69 1.91
N LEU A 46 -10.45 -1.96 3.15
CA LEU A 46 -9.56 -2.01 4.32
C LEU A 46 -8.52 -3.13 4.21
N LEU A 47 -8.96 -4.32 3.80
CA LEU A 47 -8.09 -5.50 3.63
C LEU A 47 -6.97 -5.26 2.62
N ASN A 48 -7.33 -4.65 1.50
CA ASN A 48 -6.40 -4.30 0.44
C ASN A 48 -5.32 -3.30 0.91
N LYS A 49 -5.72 -2.32 1.74
CA LYS A 49 -4.77 -1.37 2.35
C LYS A 49 -3.80 -2.06 3.31
N ILE A 50 -4.27 -3.03 4.08
CA ILE A 50 -3.41 -3.81 4.99
C ILE A 50 -2.44 -4.68 4.17
N GLY A 51 -2.92 -5.32 3.10
CA GLY A 51 -2.09 -6.12 2.19
C GLY A 51 -0.98 -5.29 1.53
N SER A 52 -1.33 -4.14 0.95
CA SER A 52 -0.34 -3.25 0.32
C SER A 52 0.67 -2.71 1.34
N ALA A 53 0.23 -2.32 2.54
CA ALA A 53 1.14 -1.86 3.57
C ALA A 53 2.12 -2.95 4.03
N LYS A 54 1.67 -4.21 4.12
CA LYS A 54 2.56 -5.35 4.41
C LYS A 54 3.59 -5.59 3.30
N GLU A 55 3.21 -5.38 2.05
CA GLU A 55 4.11 -5.52 0.90
C GLU A 55 5.15 -4.38 0.89
N ASP A 56 4.72 -3.14 1.13
CA ASP A 56 5.60 -1.97 1.27
C ASP A 56 6.63 -2.15 2.40
N LEU A 57 6.25 -2.80 3.52
CA LEU A 57 7.18 -3.11 4.62
C LEU A 57 8.24 -4.16 4.26
N LYS A 58 7.93 -5.07 3.31
CA LYS A 58 8.86 -6.10 2.84
C LYS A 58 9.86 -5.58 1.82
N MET A 59 9.60 -4.41 1.22
CA MET A 59 10.52 -3.82 0.27
C MET A 59 11.89 -3.60 0.94
N GLU A 60 12.96 -3.97 0.23
CA GLU A 60 14.34 -3.86 0.71
C GLU A 60 14.75 -2.38 0.71
N GLY A 61 14.25 -1.63 1.68
CA GLY A 61 14.52 -0.21 1.87
C GLY A 61 15.70 0.04 2.81
N ASP A 62 16.17 1.28 2.80
CA ASP A 62 17.25 1.77 3.66
C ASP A 62 16.98 1.44 5.14
N LYS A 63 17.98 0.82 5.81
CA LYS A 63 17.91 0.47 7.24
C LYS A 63 17.61 1.70 8.10
N ASN A 64 18.12 2.88 7.71
CA ASN A 64 17.87 4.13 8.40
C ASN A 64 16.39 4.54 8.34
N MET A 65 15.73 4.29 7.21
CA MET A 65 14.30 4.58 7.05
C MET A 65 13.46 3.69 7.96
N LYS A 66 13.78 2.38 8.06
CA LYS A 66 13.08 1.44 8.94
C LYS A 66 13.22 1.84 10.41
N LEU A 67 14.42 2.26 10.83
CA LEU A 67 14.67 2.73 12.19
C LEU A 67 13.85 4.00 12.50
N ARG A 68 13.90 5.01 11.62
CA ARG A 68 13.13 6.26 11.79
C ARG A 68 11.64 5.99 11.86
N PHE A 69 11.11 5.12 11.01
CA PHE A 69 9.71 4.72 11.02
C PHE A 69 9.32 4.10 12.37
N LEU A 70 10.11 3.16 12.88
CA LEU A 70 9.85 2.50 14.17
C LEU A 70 9.88 3.52 15.32
N VAL A 71 10.87 4.42 15.35
CA VAL A 71 10.97 5.49 16.36
C VAL A 71 9.74 6.40 16.34
N ILE A 72 9.27 6.83 15.15
CA ILE A 72 8.07 7.65 15.02
C ILE A 72 6.83 6.91 15.54
N VAL A 73 6.65 5.64 15.17
CA VAL A 73 5.52 4.83 15.63
C VAL A 73 5.53 4.66 17.16
N ALA A 74 6.71 4.39 17.75
CA ALA A 74 6.85 4.24 19.19
C ALA A 74 6.48 5.52 19.94
N ILE A 75 6.93 6.69 19.47
CA ILE A 75 6.59 7.99 20.07
C ILE A 75 5.09 8.27 19.97
N LEU A 76 4.47 8.01 18.82
CA LEU A 76 3.03 8.22 18.64
C LEU A 76 2.19 7.33 19.57
N VAL A 77 2.60 6.06 19.74
CA VAL A 77 1.94 5.14 20.68
C VAL A 77 2.11 5.64 22.13
N LEU A 78 3.32 6.06 22.52
CA LEU A 78 3.57 6.58 23.86
C LEU A 78 2.70 7.81 24.14
N LEU A 79 2.64 8.79 23.22
CA LEU A 79 1.79 9.96 23.35
C LEU A 79 0.31 9.60 23.46
N PHE A 80 -0.15 8.64 22.64
CA PHE A 80 -1.53 8.16 22.72
C PHE A 80 -1.83 7.56 24.10
N LEU A 81 -0.97 6.67 24.60
CA LEU A 81 -1.12 6.03 25.91
C LEU A 81 -1.07 7.05 27.05
N PHE A 82 -0.22 8.08 26.94
CA PHE A 82 -0.14 9.17 27.90
C PHE A 82 -1.44 9.99 27.97
N VAL A 83 -2.06 10.30 26.83
CA VAL A 83 -3.30 11.09 26.79
C VAL A 83 -4.47 10.38 27.48
N ILE A 84 -4.52 9.05 27.39
CA ILE A 84 -5.59 8.24 28.01
C ILE A 84 -5.25 7.75 29.42
N ASP A 85 -4.10 8.17 29.96
CA ASP A 85 -3.57 7.73 31.26
C ASP A 85 -3.53 6.19 31.41
N PHE A 86 -3.09 5.51 30.35
CA PHE A 86 -3.13 4.05 30.28
C PHE A 86 -2.07 3.42 31.18
N ASP A 87 -2.52 2.55 32.09
CA ASP A 87 -1.63 1.83 33.00
C ASP A 87 -0.87 0.70 32.28
N LEU A 88 0.43 0.91 32.05
CA LEU A 88 1.33 -0.09 31.46
C LEU A 88 1.71 -1.22 32.43
N SER A 89 1.50 -1.03 33.74
CA SER A 89 1.89 -2.01 34.75
C SER A 89 1.04 -3.29 34.71
N ILE A 90 -0.14 -3.22 34.09
CA ILE A 90 -1.02 -4.38 33.84
C ILE A 90 -0.35 -5.50 33.03
N PHE A 91 0.70 -5.19 32.27
CA PHE A 91 1.46 -6.18 31.51
C PHE A 91 2.68 -6.74 32.24
N LEU A 92 3.08 -6.13 33.36
CA LEU A 92 4.30 -6.46 34.10
C LEU A 92 4.01 -7.25 35.38
N ASN A 93 2.80 -7.14 35.91
CA ASN A 93 2.32 -7.90 37.07
C ASN A 93 1.25 -8.92 36.61
N PRO A 94 1.50 -10.24 36.67
CA PRO A 94 0.49 -11.26 36.38
C PRO A 94 -0.62 -11.31 37.43
#